data_AF-A0A524D2N1-F1
#
_entry.id   AF-A0A524D2N1-F1
#
_cell.length_a   1.000
_cell.length_b   1.000
_cell.length_c   1.000
_cell.angle_alpha   90.00
_cell.angle_beta   90.00
_cell.angle_gamma   90.00
#
_symmetry.space_group_name_H-M   'P 1'
#
loop_
_entity.id
_entity.type
_entity.pdbx_description
1 polymer ?
#
loop_
_entity_poly.entity_id
_entity_poly.type
_entity_poly.pdbx_seq_one_letter_code
_entity_poly.pdbx_strand_id
1 'polypeptide(L)'
;MAFELIEILNGLLSLFFVLISLIVSINIIKKYFKLKNTTYLYMGLSWIGITSPWWGSTISFFTYLLIGKGLELQLYLIVTLPFIPIFFTFYTKAITDLLGKEYQVFLIVCYTIVGILFEIFYIYLTLFNPASIGLLEHETDIRYLNFVTLYLILIIFSLLIFGVFFGKASLRSKNPDVKAQGKFLIIAFASFTVGALLDSIIPLNPITLPITRGILISSSLAFYCGFILPNWLKNVLQNH
;
A
#
# COMPACT_ATOMS: atom_id res chain seq x y z
N MET A 1 24.15 -10.28 18.32
CA MET A 1 23.01 -11.12 18.78
C MET A 1 22.52 -11.88 17.57
N ALA A 2 22.08 -13.13 17.72
CA ALA A 2 21.47 -13.87 16.61
C ALA A 2 20.05 -13.35 16.38
N PHE A 3 19.60 -13.29 15.13
CA PHE A 3 18.22 -12.95 14.78
C PHE A 3 17.24 -13.83 15.55
N GLU A 4 16.21 -13.22 16.13
CA GLU A 4 15.05 -14.00 16.56
C GLU A 4 14.24 -14.44 15.33
N LEU A 5 13.60 -15.61 15.41
CA LEU A 5 12.80 -16.17 14.31
C LEU A 5 11.78 -15.15 13.76
N ILE A 6 11.18 -14.36 14.66
CA ILE A 6 10.17 -13.37 14.30
C ILE A 6 10.72 -12.25 13.40
N GLU A 7 11.97 -11.85 13.61
CA GLU A 7 12.60 -10.78 12.85
C GLU A 7 12.98 -11.24 11.44
N ILE A 8 13.45 -12.49 11.29
CA ILE A 8 13.68 -13.12 9.98
C ILE A 8 12.36 -13.23 9.22
N LEU A 9 11.31 -13.71 9.88
CA LEU A 9 9.97 -13.81 9.29
C LEU A 9 9.45 -12.45 8.84
N ASN A 10 9.56 -11.43 9.69
CA ASN A 10 9.06 -10.09 9.37
C ASN A 10 9.83 -9.48 8.21
N GLY A 11 11.16 -9.56 8.23
CA GLY A 11 12.01 -9.09 7.16
C GLY A 11 11.71 -9.75 5.81
N LEU A 12 11.63 -11.08 5.78
CA LEU A 12 11.34 -11.83 4.55
C LEU A 12 9.93 -11.58 4.02
N LEU A 13 8.91 -11.62 4.88
CA LEU A 13 7.53 -11.42 4.46
C LEU A 13 7.29 -9.97 3.99
N SER A 14 7.90 -8.99 4.65
CA SER A 14 7.87 -7.60 4.22
C SER A 14 8.58 -7.41 2.88
N LEU A 15 9.75 -8.04 2.70
CA LEU A 15 10.47 -8.04 1.43
C LEU A 15 9.62 -8.63 0.30
N PHE A 16 9.01 -9.79 0.50
CA PHE A 16 8.14 -10.41 -0.50
C PHE A 16 6.95 -9.51 -0.84
N PHE A 17 6.29 -8.95 0.17
CA PHE A 17 5.18 -8.03 -0.04
C PHE A 17 5.59 -6.80 -0.85
N VAL A 18 6.71 -6.16 -0.50
CA VAL A 18 7.23 -4.97 -1.21
C VAL A 18 7.63 -5.32 -2.64
N LEU A 19 8.37 -6.42 -2.86
CA LEU A 19 8.79 -6.84 -4.20
C LEU A 19 7.58 -7.15 -5.10
N ILE A 20 6.60 -7.91 -4.61
CA ILE A 20 5.38 -8.20 -5.36
C ILE A 20 4.66 -6.89 -5.67
N SER A 21 4.50 -6.00 -4.69
CA SER A 21 3.81 -4.73 -4.88
C SER A 21 4.50 -3.84 -5.92
N LEU A 22 5.84 -3.77 -5.92
CA LEU A 22 6.62 -3.08 -6.94
C LEU A 22 6.45 -3.71 -8.33
N ILE A 23 6.50 -5.03 -8.44
CA ILE A 23 6.25 -5.74 -9.70
C ILE A 23 4.84 -5.42 -10.23
N VAL A 24 3.83 -5.43 -9.37
CA VAL A 24 2.45 -5.09 -9.73
C VAL A 24 2.37 -3.63 -10.19
N SER A 25 2.91 -2.67 -9.43
CA SER A 25 2.97 -1.26 -9.80
C SER A 25 3.62 -1.04 -11.17
N ILE A 26 4.79 -1.66 -11.40
CA ILE A 26 5.51 -1.53 -12.67
C ILE A 26 4.66 -2.09 -13.82
N ASN A 27 3.97 -3.20 -13.63
CA ASN A 27 3.09 -3.75 -14.66
C ASN A 27 1.89 -2.83 -14.95
N ILE A 28 1.31 -2.19 -13.93
CA ILE A 28 0.26 -1.18 -14.10
C ILE A 28 0.82 0.02 -14.89
N ILE A 29 2.00 0.53 -14.53
CA ILE A 29 2.66 1.64 -15.24
C ILE A 29 2.98 1.27 -16.70
N LYS A 30 3.44 0.04 -16.99
CA LYS A 30 3.68 -0.42 -18.37
C LYS A 30 2.43 -0.29 -19.25
N LYS A 31 1.23 -0.48 -18.68
CA LYS A 31 -0.05 -0.32 -19.38
C LYS A 31 -0.33 1.14 -19.79
N TYR A 32 0.19 2.12 -19.04
CA TYR A 32 0.17 3.53 -19.48
C TYR A 32 0.93 3.72 -20.79
N PHE A 33 2.14 3.16 -20.94
CA PHE A 33 2.91 3.36 -22.16
C PHE A 33 2.23 2.78 -23.40
N LYS A 34 1.46 1.69 -23.23
CA LYS A 34 0.66 1.06 -24.29
C LYS A 34 -0.64 1.83 -24.61
N LEU A 35 -1.38 2.24 -23.58
CA LEU A 35 -2.73 2.82 -23.76
C LEU A 35 -2.76 4.35 -23.73
N LYS A 36 -1.64 5.00 -23.36
CA LYS A 36 -1.50 6.45 -23.13
C LYS A 36 -2.51 7.05 -22.15
N ASN A 37 -3.14 6.21 -21.33
CA ASN A 37 -4.09 6.63 -20.31
C ASN A 37 -3.37 6.84 -18.96
N THR A 38 -3.25 8.11 -18.55
CA THR A 38 -2.51 8.54 -17.36
C THR A 38 -3.06 7.96 -16.05
N THR A 39 -4.31 7.50 -16.00
CA THR A 39 -4.87 6.78 -14.86
C THR A 39 -4.02 5.59 -14.45
N TYR A 40 -3.47 4.82 -15.42
CA TYR A 40 -2.60 3.69 -15.10
C TYR A 40 -1.26 4.13 -14.51
N LEU A 41 -0.69 5.24 -14.99
CA LEU A 41 0.53 5.80 -14.43
C LEU A 41 0.30 6.20 -12.97
N TYR A 42 -0.75 6.99 -12.72
CA TYR A 42 -1.07 7.45 -11.37
C TYR A 42 -1.41 6.28 -10.44
N MET A 43 -2.19 5.29 -10.89
CA MET A 43 -2.53 4.14 -10.06
C MET A 43 -1.30 3.30 -9.69
N GLY A 44 -0.41 3.04 -10.65
CA GLY A 44 0.80 2.29 -10.38
C GLY A 44 1.76 3.02 -9.43
N LEU A 45 1.93 4.34 -9.61
CA LEU A 45 2.69 5.18 -8.67
C LEU A 45 2.05 5.20 -7.29
N SER A 46 0.73 5.33 -7.22
CA SER A 46 -0.02 5.30 -5.95
C SER A 46 0.27 4.02 -5.18
N TRP A 47 0.24 2.88 -5.85
CA TRP A 47 0.48 1.58 -5.22
C TRP A 47 1.92 1.44 -4.69
N ILE A 48 2.91 2.07 -5.34
CA ILE A 48 4.29 2.15 -4.81
C ILE A 48 4.26 2.85 -3.44
N GLY A 49 3.63 4.03 -3.36
CA GLY A 49 3.58 4.79 -2.11
C GLY A 49 2.69 4.20 -1.03
N ILE A 50 1.54 3.64 -1.39
CA ILE A 50 0.61 3.03 -0.43
C ILE A 50 1.27 1.83 0.27
N THR A 51 2.23 1.16 -0.39
CA THR A 51 3.01 0.06 0.20
C THR A 51 4.29 0.52 0.90
N SER A 52 4.56 1.83 0.95
CA SER A 52 5.72 2.40 1.67
C SER A 52 5.77 2.12 3.17
N PRO A 53 4.66 1.93 3.93
CA PRO A 53 4.72 1.55 5.34
C PRO A 53 5.57 0.31 5.66
N TRP A 54 5.80 -0.56 4.68
CA TRP A 54 6.58 -1.80 4.80
C TRP A 54 7.99 -1.69 4.24
N TRP A 55 8.39 -0.52 3.71
CA TRP A 55 9.73 -0.29 3.19
C TRP A 55 10.76 -0.25 4.32
N GLY A 56 10.44 0.37 5.46
CA GLY A 56 11.30 0.40 6.64
C GLY A 56 11.72 -1.00 7.09
N SER A 57 10.76 -1.91 7.28
CA SER A 57 11.04 -3.30 7.64
C SER A 57 11.94 -3.99 6.63
N THR A 58 11.67 -3.79 5.34
CA THR A 58 12.43 -4.40 4.24
C THR A 58 13.87 -3.89 4.21
N ILE A 59 14.06 -2.57 4.28
CA ILE A 59 15.40 -1.95 4.24
C ILE A 59 16.16 -2.30 5.52
N SER A 60 15.51 -2.25 6.69
CA SER A 60 16.11 -2.63 7.98
C SER A 60 16.57 -4.08 8.01
N PHE A 61 15.78 -4.99 7.42
CA PHE A 61 16.18 -6.38 7.28
C PHE A 61 17.45 -6.53 6.43
N PHE A 62 17.53 -5.82 5.29
CA PHE A 62 18.75 -5.83 4.48
C PHE A 62 19.96 -5.22 5.19
N THR A 63 19.81 -4.09 5.88
CA THR A 63 20.93 -3.50 6.63
C THR A 63 21.40 -4.45 7.70
N TYR A 64 20.49 -5.12 8.40
CA TYR A 64 20.86 -6.11 9.39
C TYR A 64 21.65 -7.27 8.76
N LEU A 65 21.20 -7.83 7.62
CA LEU A 65 21.93 -8.91 6.95
C LEU A 65 23.37 -8.51 6.54
N LEU A 66 23.60 -7.23 6.24
CA LEU A 66 24.90 -6.72 5.79
C LEU A 66 25.84 -6.36 6.94
N ILE A 67 25.33 -5.72 7.98
CA ILE A 67 26.15 -5.10 9.05
C ILE A 67 25.77 -5.54 10.47
N GLY A 68 24.79 -6.43 10.62
CA GLY A 68 24.35 -6.97 11.91
C GLY A 68 23.52 -6.02 12.77
N LYS A 69 23.00 -4.92 12.18
CA LYS A 69 22.14 -3.93 12.85
C LYS A 69 21.06 -3.43 11.90
N GLY A 70 19.83 -3.26 12.40
CA GLY A 70 18.73 -2.64 11.67
C GLY A 70 18.91 -1.13 11.50
N LEU A 71 17.94 -0.49 10.86
CA LEU A 71 17.84 0.95 10.79
C LEU A 71 17.55 1.53 12.18
N GLU A 72 18.22 2.61 12.52
CA GLU A 72 17.83 3.42 13.67
C GLU A 72 16.46 4.06 13.41
N LEU A 73 15.68 4.29 14.46
CA LEU A 73 14.28 4.73 14.38
C LEU A 73 14.10 5.96 13.46
N GLN A 74 15.00 6.94 13.51
CA GLN A 74 14.92 8.12 12.64
C GLN A 74 15.01 7.75 11.16
N LEU A 75 16.00 6.95 10.77
CA LEU A 75 16.18 6.50 9.38
C LEU A 75 15.03 5.60 8.95
N TYR A 76 14.56 4.72 9.84
CA TYR A 76 13.39 3.89 9.59
C TYR A 76 12.18 4.76 9.23
N LEU A 77 11.87 5.78 10.02
CA LEU A 77 10.75 6.69 9.78
C LEU A 77 10.90 7.48 8.46
N ILE A 78 12.11 7.95 8.14
CA ILE A 78 12.40 8.70 6.92
C ILE A 78 12.14 7.86 5.66
N VAL A 79 12.45 6.56 5.66
CA VAL A 79 12.26 5.74 4.46
C VAL A 79 10.83 5.22 4.30
N THR A 80 9.99 5.36 5.32
CA THR A 80 8.74 4.59 5.41
C THR A 80 7.49 5.37 5.05
N LEU A 81 7.30 6.60 5.53
CA LEU A 81 6.02 7.32 5.34
C LEU A 81 6.05 8.69 4.65
N PRO A 82 7.17 9.42 4.45
CA PRO A 82 7.09 10.85 4.09
C PRO A 82 6.39 11.09 2.75
N PHE A 83 6.44 10.14 1.82
CA PHE A 83 5.86 10.32 0.49
C PHE A 83 4.41 9.83 0.34
N ILE A 84 3.80 9.23 1.39
CA ILE A 84 2.40 8.77 1.32
C ILE A 84 1.43 9.86 0.85
N PRO A 85 1.49 11.10 1.37
CA PRO A 85 0.65 12.21 0.88
C PRO A 85 0.69 12.39 -0.64
N ILE A 86 1.89 12.41 -1.23
CA ILE A 86 2.09 12.63 -2.67
C ILE A 86 1.47 11.47 -3.47
N PHE A 87 1.75 10.24 -3.05
CA PHE A 87 1.22 9.06 -3.72
C PHE A 87 -0.30 8.93 -3.56
N PHE A 88 -0.86 9.40 -2.45
CA PHE A 88 -2.30 9.44 -2.26
C PHE A 88 -3.00 10.50 -3.11
N THR A 89 -2.31 11.60 -3.43
CA THR A 89 -2.78 12.56 -4.43
C THR A 89 -2.84 11.93 -5.83
N PHE A 90 -1.87 11.11 -6.21
CA PHE A 90 -1.96 10.31 -7.43
C PHE A 90 -3.14 9.35 -7.40
N TYR A 91 -3.42 8.72 -6.25
CA TYR A 91 -4.53 7.78 -6.12
C TYR A 91 -5.86 8.50 -6.31
N THR A 92 -6.04 9.62 -5.60
CA THR A 92 -7.24 10.45 -5.67
C THR A 92 -7.48 10.90 -7.10
N LYS A 93 -6.44 11.41 -7.78
CA LYS A 93 -6.53 11.80 -9.19
C LYS A 93 -6.95 10.63 -10.08
N ALA A 94 -6.32 9.46 -9.95
CA ALA A 94 -6.61 8.29 -10.77
C ALA A 94 -8.05 7.82 -10.61
N ILE A 95 -8.54 7.78 -9.36
CA ILE A 95 -9.91 7.38 -9.05
C ILE A 95 -10.92 8.39 -9.56
N THR A 96 -10.68 9.69 -9.39
CA THR A 96 -11.64 10.71 -9.84
C THR A 96 -11.71 10.81 -11.36
N ASP A 97 -10.59 10.53 -12.06
CA ASP A 97 -10.60 10.36 -13.52
C ASP A 97 -11.52 9.21 -13.98
N LEU A 98 -11.76 8.21 -13.10
CA LEU A 98 -12.58 7.04 -13.40
C LEU A 98 -14.04 7.14 -12.92
N LEU A 99 -14.27 7.79 -11.78
CA LEU A 99 -15.56 7.76 -11.06
C LEU A 99 -16.37 9.06 -11.13
N GLY A 100 -15.72 10.21 -11.26
CA GLY A 100 -16.39 11.51 -11.12
C GLY A 100 -15.38 12.64 -11.18
N LYS A 101 -15.24 13.22 -12.38
CA LYS A 101 -14.27 14.27 -12.67
C LYS A 101 -14.63 15.59 -12.00
N GLU A 102 -15.92 15.82 -11.78
CA GLU A 102 -16.52 17.00 -11.18
C GLU A 102 -16.04 17.26 -9.75
N TYR A 103 -15.73 16.21 -8.98
CA TYR A 103 -15.24 16.33 -7.60
C TYR A 103 -13.71 16.31 -7.49
N GLN A 104 -13.00 16.13 -8.60
CA GLN A 104 -11.56 15.88 -8.59
C GLN A 104 -10.77 16.98 -7.90
N VAL A 105 -10.97 18.24 -8.31
CA VAL A 105 -10.19 19.37 -7.78
C VAL A 105 -10.43 19.50 -6.29
N PHE A 106 -11.69 19.42 -5.85
CA PHE A 106 -12.05 19.47 -4.44
C PHE A 106 -11.36 18.36 -3.63
N LEU A 107 -11.47 17.10 -4.06
CA LEU A 107 -10.87 15.97 -3.33
C LEU A 107 -9.33 16.05 -3.31
N ILE A 108 -8.70 16.37 -4.44
CA ILE A 108 -7.24 16.53 -4.51
C ILE A 108 -6.78 17.63 -3.56
N VAL A 109 -7.44 18.81 -3.57
CA VAL A 109 -7.07 19.92 -2.68
C VAL A 109 -7.23 19.52 -1.22
N CYS A 110 -8.36 18.91 -0.84
CA CYS A 110 -8.59 18.44 0.52
C CYS A 110 -7.51 17.45 0.99
N TYR A 111 -7.23 16.39 0.23
CA TYR A 111 -6.22 15.40 0.61
C TYR A 111 -4.79 15.98 0.56
N THR A 112 -4.51 16.90 -0.35
CA THR A 112 -3.21 17.58 -0.41
C THR A 112 -2.98 18.44 0.82
N ILE A 113 -3.98 19.22 1.26
CA ILE A 113 -3.86 20.03 2.49
C ILE A 113 -3.63 19.14 3.71
N VAL A 114 -4.45 18.10 3.90
CA VAL A 114 -4.30 17.15 5.02
C VAL A 114 -2.94 16.45 4.95
N GLY A 115 -2.51 16.07 3.75
CA GLY A 115 -1.23 15.43 3.49
C GLY A 115 -0.03 16.32 3.80
N ILE A 116 -0.04 17.59 3.38
CA ILE A 116 1.01 18.57 3.69
C ILE A 116 1.11 18.80 5.19
N LEU A 117 -0.03 18.97 5.88
CA LEU A 117 -0.04 19.12 7.33
C LEU A 117 0.58 17.88 7.99
N PHE A 118 0.13 16.68 7.61
CA PHE A 118 0.71 15.43 8.10
C PHE A 118 2.23 15.38 7.87
N GLU A 119 2.71 15.68 6.66
CA GLU A 119 4.12 15.60 6.30
C GLU A 119 4.99 16.58 7.09
N ILE A 120 4.52 17.83 7.28
CA ILE A 120 5.20 18.83 8.12
C ILE A 120 5.36 18.31 9.56
N PHE A 121 4.27 17.84 10.17
CA PHE A 121 4.31 17.30 11.53
C PHE A 121 5.17 16.03 11.62
N TYR A 122 5.05 15.14 10.64
CA TYR A 122 5.79 13.89 10.57
C TYR A 122 7.29 14.13 10.44
N ILE A 123 7.73 14.98 9.52
CA ILE A 123 9.14 15.31 9.32
C ILE A 123 9.70 16.03 10.56
N TYR A 124 8.98 17.02 11.09
CA TYR A 124 9.40 17.73 12.31
C TYR A 124 9.61 16.74 13.47
N LEU A 125 8.62 15.90 13.78
CA LEU A 125 8.72 14.95 14.87
C LEU A 125 9.76 13.87 14.60
N THR A 126 9.96 13.44 13.34
CA THR A 126 11.01 12.47 13.01
C THR A 126 12.40 13.00 13.34
N LEU A 127 12.66 14.29 13.08
CA LEU A 127 13.95 14.91 13.33
C LEU A 127 14.19 15.25 14.81
N PHE A 128 13.16 15.73 15.52
CA PHE A 128 13.32 16.27 16.87
C PHE A 128 12.82 15.35 17.99
N ASN A 129 11.85 14.48 17.74
CA ASN A 129 11.29 13.56 18.74
C ASN A 129 10.65 12.31 18.10
N PRO A 130 11.44 11.43 17.47
CA PRO A 130 10.93 10.30 16.69
C PRO A 130 10.11 9.30 17.52
N ALA A 131 10.38 9.20 18.82
CA ALA A 131 9.64 8.34 19.75
C ALA A 131 8.16 8.74 19.92
N SER A 132 7.79 9.98 19.57
CA SER A 132 6.38 10.42 19.57
C SER A 132 5.57 9.88 18.38
N ILE A 133 6.25 9.47 17.31
CA ILE A 133 5.67 8.89 16.09
C ILE A 133 5.53 7.38 16.21
N GLY A 134 6.55 6.70 16.73
CA GLY A 134 6.57 5.25 16.76
C GLY A 134 7.71 4.70 17.62
N LEU A 135 7.59 3.41 17.93
CA LEU A 135 8.57 2.66 18.70
C LEU A 135 9.00 1.45 17.89
N LEU A 136 10.30 1.21 17.79
CA LEU A 136 10.81 -0.05 17.25
C LEU A 136 10.55 -1.14 18.30
N GLU A 137 9.69 -2.11 17.96
CA GLU A 137 9.46 -3.28 18.83
C GLU A 137 10.57 -4.32 18.63
N HIS A 138 11.10 -4.39 17.41
CA HIS A 138 12.23 -5.23 17.01
C HIS A 138 13.11 -4.48 15.99
N GLU A 139 14.26 -5.06 15.59
CA GLU A 139 15.15 -4.42 14.61
C GLU A 139 14.48 -4.20 13.24
N THR A 140 13.37 -4.91 12.94
CA THR A 140 12.68 -4.85 11.64
C THR A 140 11.23 -4.39 11.74
N ASP A 141 10.71 -4.08 12.93
CA ASP A 141 9.30 -3.79 13.13
C ASP A 141 9.06 -2.49 13.90
N ILE A 142 8.00 -1.77 13.52
CA ILE A 142 7.62 -0.52 14.14
C ILE A 142 6.15 -0.52 14.52
N ARG A 143 5.87 -0.04 15.73
CA ARG A 143 4.53 0.33 16.13
C ARG A 143 4.35 1.85 16.01
N TYR A 144 3.50 2.27 15.09
CA TYR A 144 3.10 3.67 14.96
C TYR A 144 2.14 4.10 16.07
N LEU A 145 2.27 5.35 16.50
CA LEU A 145 1.52 5.95 17.59
C LEU A 145 0.68 7.15 17.11
N ASN A 146 -0.37 7.43 17.89
CA ASN A 146 -1.08 8.71 17.88
C ASN A 146 -1.58 9.12 16.48
N PHE A 147 -1.15 10.30 16.02
CA PHE A 147 -1.62 10.94 14.80
C PHE A 147 -1.23 10.18 13.53
N VAL A 148 -0.11 9.42 13.54
CA VAL A 148 0.30 8.63 12.37
C VAL A 148 -0.68 7.50 12.14
N THR A 149 -1.05 6.78 13.19
CA THR A 149 -2.07 5.73 13.12
C THR A 149 -3.40 6.29 12.62
N LEU A 150 -3.84 7.46 13.11
CA LEU A 150 -5.07 8.11 12.65
C LEU A 150 -5.00 8.47 11.16
N TYR A 151 -3.87 9.01 10.70
CA TYR A 151 -3.66 9.34 9.28
C TYR A 151 -3.68 8.08 8.41
N LEU A 152 -2.98 7.02 8.80
CA LEU A 152 -2.98 5.75 8.07
C LEU A 152 -4.38 5.13 8.00
N ILE A 153 -5.15 5.18 9.09
CA ILE A 153 -6.55 4.73 9.11
C ILE A 153 -7.39 5.53 8.10
N LEU A 154 -7.26 6.86 8.06
CA LEU A 154 -7.93 7.71 7.08
C LEU A 154 -7.58 7.27 5.65
N ILE A 155 -6.29 7.09 5.35
CA ILE A 155 -5.83 6.61 4.03
C ILE A 155 -6.44 5.25 3.69
N ILE A 156 -6.38 4.27 4.60
CA ILE A 156 -6.89 2.91 4.39
C ILE A 156 -8.40 2.91 4.11
N PHE A 157 -9.19 3.66 4.87
CA PHE A 157 -10.63 3.74 4.64
C PHE A 157 -10.97 4.46 3.34
N SER A 158 -10.24 5.52 2.99
CA SER A 158 -10.41 6.22 1.72
C SER A 158 -10.06 5.33 0.52
N LEU A 159 -9.00 4.50 0.64
CA LEU A 159 -8.69 3.46 -0.35
C LEU A 159 -9.86 2.49 -0.50
N LEU A 160 -10.40 1.98 0.60
CA LEU A 160 -11.50 1.03 0.58
C LEU A 160 -12.76 1.61 -0.09
N ILE A 161 -13.21 2.79 0.35
CA ILE A 161 -14.44 3.41 -0.12
C ILE A 161 -14.36 3.67 -1.63
N PHE A 162 -13.31 4.38 -2.06
CA PHE A 162 -13.14 4.72 -3.47
C PHE A 162 -12.84 3.50 -4.34
N GLY A 163 -12.04 2.57 -3.83
CA GLY A 163 -11.70 1.35 -4.53
C GLY A 163 -12.90 0.43 -4.75
N VAL A 164 -13.78 0.30 -3.75
CA VAL A 164 -15.04 -0.45 -3.87
C VAL A 164 -15.99 0.24 -4.85
N PHE A 165 -16.10 1.57 -4.83
CA PHE A 165 -16.91 2.27 -5.83
C PHE A 165 -16.37 2.06 -7.25
N PHE A 166 -15.05 2.12 -7.44
CA PHE A 166 -14.43 1.84 -8.74
C PHE A 166 -14.67 0.40 -9.20
N GLY A 167 -14.52 -0.57 -8.30
CA GLY A 167 -14.85 -1.96 -8.57
C GLY A 167 -16.32 -2.15 -8.95
N LYS A 168 -17.26 -1.55 -8.20
CA LYS A 168 -18.70 -1.58 -8.49
C LYS A 168 -19.05 -0.93 -9.83
N ALA A 169 -18.41 0.18 -10.19
CA ALA A 169 -18.58 0.80 -11.50
C ALA A 169 -18.10 -0.14 -12.62
N SER A 170 -16.96 -0.81 -12.42
CA SER A 170 -16.42 -1.81 -13.35
C SER A 170 -17.35 -3.01 -13.53
N LEU A 171 -18.04 -3.44 -12.46
CA LEU A 171 -19.03 -4.54 -12.52
C LEU A 171 -20.25 -4.23 -13.41
N ARG A 172 -20.56 -2.95 -13.64
CA ARG A 172 -21.66 -2.51 -14.51
C ARG A 172 -21.27 -2.45 -15.99
N SER A 173 -19.99 -2.68 -16.32
CA SER A 173 -19.53 -2.70 -17.70
C SER A 173 -20.16 -3.85 -18.50
N LYS A 174 -20.45 -3.60 -19.78
CA LYS A 174 -20.89 -4.64 -20.73
C LYS A 174 -19.75 -5.58 -21.12
N ASN A 175 -18.50 -5.15 -20.95
CA ASN A 175 -17.34 -5.96 -21.28
C ASN A 175 -17.05 -6.97 -20.15
N PRO A 176 -17.05 -8.28 -20.42
CA PRO A 176 -16.84 -9.31 -19.39
C PRO A 176 -15.47 -9.21 -18.71
N ASP A 177 -14.43 -8.78 -19.43
CA ASP A 177 -13.09 -8.58 -18.87
C ASP A 177 -13.10 -7.48 -17.81
N VAL A 178 -13.76 -6.35 -18.09
CA VAL A 178 -13.87 -5.24 -17.15
C VAL A 178 -14.71 -5.63 -15.93
N LYS A 179 -15.73 -6.46 -16.13
CA LYS A 179 -16.52 -7.02 -15.03
C LYS A 179 -15.69 -7.94 -14.14
N ALA A 180 -14.86 -8.81 -14.72
CA ALA A 180 -13.93 -9.64 -13.96
C ALA A 180 -12.92 -8.80 -13.17
N GLN A 181 -12.32 -7.79 -13.82
CA GLN A 181 -11.43 -6.81 -13.18
C GLN A 181 -12.09 -6.16 -11.96
N GLY A 182 -13.35 -5.73 -12.10
CA GLY A 182 -14.12 -5.15 -11.00
C GLY A 182 -14.24 -6.04 -9.78
N LYS A 183 -14.43 -7.36 -9.95
CA LYS A 183 -14.47 -8.32 -8.84
C LYS A 183 -13.13 -8.40 -8.11
N PHE A 184 -12.05 -8.56 -8.86
CA PHE A 184 -10.70 -8.64 -8.28
C PHE A 184 -10.30 -7.35 -7.57
N LEU A 185 -10.68 -6.19 -8.11
CA LEU A 185 -10.43 -4.90 -7.45
C LEU A 185 -11.13 -4.79 -6.10
N ILE A 186 -12.41 -5.17 -6.00
CA ILE A 186 -13.14 -5.16 -4.73
C ILE A 186 -12.46 -6.08 -3.71
N ILE A 187 -12.11 -7.30 -4.12
CA ILE A 187 -11.40 -8.27 -3.27
C ILE A 187 -10.05 -7.69 -2.83
N ALA A 188 -9.30 -7.07 -3.75
CA ALA A 188 -8.00 -6.48 -3.48
C ALA A 188 -8.09 -5.36 -2.44
N PHE A 189 -8.98 -4.37 -2.64
CA PHE A 189 -9.15 -3.26 -1.69
C PHE A 189 -9.64 -3.76 -0.32
N ALA A 190 -10.62 -4.67 -0.28
CA ALA A 190 -11.11 -5.23 0.98
C ALA A 190 -10.02 -6.02 1.71
N SER A 191 -9.29 -6.88 1.01
CA SER A 191 -8.20 -7.68 1.60
C SER A 191 -7.06 -6.79 2.06
N PHE A 192 -6.68 -5.77 1.29
CA PHE A 192 -5.64 -4.82 1.69
C PHE A 192 -6.04 -4.08 2.98
N THR A 193 -7.28 -3.57 3.06
CA THR A 193 -7.77 -2.89 4.26
C THR A 193 -7.77 -3.81 5.47
N VAL A 194 -8.27 -5.04 5.33
CA VAL A 194 -8.24 -6.02 6.42
C VAL A 194 -6.80 -6.34 6.83
N GLY A 195 -5.93 -6.64 5.87
CA GLY A 195 -4.52 -6.95 6.13
C GLY A 195 -3.80 -5.81 6.85
N ALA A 196 -3.94 -4.57 6.36
CA ALA A 196 -3.28 -3.40 6.92
C ALA A 196 -3.81 -3.03 8.31
N LEU A 197 -5.13 -3.16 8.55
CA LEU A 197 -5.70 -2.93 9.88
C LEU A 197 -5.25 -4.00 10.88
N LEU A 198 -5.27 -5.28 10.49
CA LEU A 198 -4.80 -6.36 11.36
C LEU A 198 -3.31 -6.17 11.69
N ASP A 199 -2.51 -5.80 10.71
CA ASP A 199 -1.06 -5.54 10.88
C ASP A 199 -0.78 -4.38 11.85
N SER A 200 -1.66 -3.37 11.88
CA SER A 200 -1.47 -2.17 12.70
C SER A 200 -2.04 -2.31 14.12
N ILE A 201 -3.02 -3.19 14.32
CA ILE A 201 -3.78 -3.29 15.59
C ILE A 201 -3.35 -4.49 16.41
N ILE A 202 -3.01 -5.61 15.77
CA ILE A 202 -2.72 -6.87 16.45
C ILE A 202 -1.21 -6.99 16.68
N PRO A 203 -0.76 -7.35 17.89
CA PRO A 203 0.64 -7.66 18.13
C PRO A 203 1.16 -8.72 17.15
N LEU A 204 2.26 -8.40 16.47
CA LEU A 204 2.86 -9.27 15.48
C LEU A 204 3.72 -10.32 16.18
N ASN A 205 3.36 -11.58 16.01
CA ASN A 205 4.06 -12.74 16.56
C ASN A 205 4.22 -13.79 15.45
N PRO A 206 4.92 -14.92 15.69
CA PRO A 206 5.20 -15.91 14.64
C PRO A 206 3.95 -16.53 13.97
N ILE A 207 2.75 -16.33 14.53
CA ILE A 207 1.48 -16.78 13.97
C ILE A 207 0.73 -15.64 13.29
N THR A 208 0.55 -14.50 13.97
CA THR A 208 -0.25 -13.39 13.44
C THR A 208 0.42 -12.70 12.25
N LEU A 209 1.75 -12.55 12.27
CA LEU A 209 2.51 -11.90 11.21
C LEU A 209 2.39 -12.61 9.84
N PRO A 210 2.59 -13.94 9.73
CA PRO A 210 2.36 -14.64 8.46
C PRO A 210 0.94 -14.48 7.93
N ILE A 211 -0.06 -14.42 8.81
CA ILE A 211 -1.47 -14.24 8.43
C ILE A 211 -1.69 -12.83 7.86
N THR A 212 -1.27 -11.78 8.57
CA THR A 212 -1.45 -10.38 8.10
C THR A 212 -0.71 -10.15 6.79
N ARG A 213 0.55 -10.59 6.69
CA ARG A 213 1.38 -10.50 5.47
C ARG A 213 0.81 -11.34 4.33
N GLY A 214 0.29 -12.53 4.61
CA GLY A 214 -0.35 -13.38 3.61
C GLY A 214 -1.59 -12.73 2.98
N ILE A 215 -2.41 -12.06 3.80
CA ILE A 215 -3.56 -11.28 3.33
C ILE A 215 -3.10 -10.11 2.45
N LEU A 216 -2.08 -9.36 2.90
CA LEU A 216 -1.52 -8.23 2.14
C LEU A 216 -0.92 -8.68 0.80
N ILE A 217 -0.13 -9.75 0.77
CA ILE A 217 0.42 -10.32 -0.47
C ILE A 217 -0.70 -10.76 -1.41
N SER A 218 -1.71 -11.45 -0.88
CA SER A 218 -2.88 -11.87 -1.65
C SER A 218 -3.63 -10.67 -2.23
N SER A 219 -3.71 -9.57 -1.49
CA SER A 219 -4.31 -8.32 -1.97
C SER A 219 -3.51 -7.72 -3.15
N SER A 220 -2.18 -7.72 -3.10
CA SER A 220 -1.32 -7.26 -4.21
C SER A 220 -1.52 -8.10 -5.47
N LEU A 221 -1.63 -9.42 -5.31
CA LEU A 221 -1.92 -10.32 -6.43
C LEU A 221 -3.33 -10.07 -7.00
N ALA A 222 -4.33 -9.84 -6.15
CA ALA A 222 -5.66 -9.44 -6.58
C ALA A 222 -5.65 -8.09 -7.31
N PHE A 223 -4.83 -7.11 -6.89
CA PHE A 223 -4.63 -5.85 -7.61
C PHE A 223 -4.04 -6.08 -9.01
N TYR A 224 -3.06 -6.97 -9.14
CA TYR A 224 -2.53 -7.35 -10.45
C TYR A 224 -3.63 -7.89 -11.37
N CYS A 225 -4.43 -8.84 -10.88
CA CYS A 225 -5.57 -9.38 -11.62
C CYS A 225 -6.61 -8.31 -11.95
N GLY A 226 -6.88 -7.40 -11.01
CA GLY A 226 -7.85 -6.32 -11.14
C GLY A 226 -7.46 -5.25 -12.16
N PHE A 227 -6.19 -4.87 -12.24
CA PHE A 227 -5.76 -3.81 -13.17
C PHE A 227 -5.26 -4.33 -14.52
N ILE A 228 -4.66 -5.53 -14.55
CA ILE A 228 -4.04 -6.09 -15.76
C ILE A 228 -4.96 -7.11 -16.41
N LEU A 229 -5.57 -8.00 -15.62
CA LEU A 229 -6.29 -9.21 -16.05
C LEU A 229 -5.45 -10.03 -17.05
N PRO A 230 -4.47 -10.81 -16.57
CA PRO A 230 -3.56 -11.56 -17.45
C PRO A 230 -4.30 -12.60 -18.29
N ASN A 231 -3.79 -12.91 -19.49
CA ASN A 231 -4.46 -13.78 -20.45
C ASN A 231 -4.77 -15.18 -19.89
N TRP A 232 -3.88 -15.76 -19.07
CA TRP A 232 -4.14 -17.05 -18.44
C TRP A 232 -5.41 -17.03 -17.58
N LEU A 233 -5.66 -15.92 -16.87
CA LEU A 233 -6.83 -15.77 -16.02
C LEU A 233 -8.09 -15.50 -16.86
N LYS A 234 -7.95 -14.77 -17.97
CA LYS A 234 -9.05 -14.60 -18.93
C LYS A 234 -9.54 -15.93 -19.47
N ASN A 235 -8.61 -16.79 -19.88
CA ASN A 235 -8.93 -18.10 -20.44
C ASN A 235 -9.66 -18.98 -19.42
N VAL A 236 -9.23 -18.96 -18.14
CA VAL A 236 -9.91 -19.69 -17.06
C VAL A 236 -11.34 -19.18 -16.84
N LEU A 237 -11.56 -17.87 -16.90
CA LEU A 237 -12.87 -17.26 -16.68
C LEU A 237 -13.84 -17.39 -17.87
N GLN A 238 -13.34 -17.64 -19.08
CA GLN A 238 -14.15 -17.79 -20.29
C GLN A 238 -14.51 -19.25 -20.59
N ASN A 239 -13.80 -20.20 -19.99
CA ASN A 239 -14.07 -21.64 -20.11
C ASN A 239 -15.15 -22.15 -19.13
N HIS A 240 -15.78 -21.25 -18.36
CA HIS A 240 -16.87 -21.50 -17.41
C HIS A 240 -17.99 -20.48 -17.62
#